data_AF-A0A940B898-F1
#
_entry.id   AF-A0A940B898-F1
#
_cell.length_a   1.000
_cell.length_b   1.000
_cell.length_c   1.000
_cell.angle_alpha   90.00
_cell.angle_beta   90.00
_cell.angle_gamma   90.00
#
_symmetry.space_group_name_H-M   'P 1'
#
loop_
_entity.id
_entity.type
_entity.pdbx_description
1 polymer ?
#
loop_
_entity_poly.entity_id
_entity_poly.type
_entity_poly.pdbx_seq_one_letter_code
_entity_poly.pdbx_strand_id
1 'polypeptide(L)'
;HECCHHHHHDDDDDDEHEHHHHHHDDDDDDDEHECCHHHHDDDDDDEHEHHHHHHGHHHHADEIFASVGIETLHKFTKDEIAEKLAALEDSEKYGVILRAKGIVPSVSESFIHFDMVPGQTDVRDGSSDVIGRICVIGSDVKEDAVRELFA
;
A
#
# COMPACT_ATOMS: atom_id res chain seq x y z
N HIS A 1 30.42 -19.87 -40.41
CA HIS A 1 29.11 -19.38 -39.94
C HIS A 1 29.30 -18.94 -38.50
N GLU A 2 29.73 -17.69 -38.36
CA GLU A 2 29.87 -16.97 -37.11
C GLU A 2 28.46 -16.60 -36.64
N CYS A 3 28.04 -17.12 -35.48
CA CYS A 3 26.81 -16.70 -34.82
C CYS A 3 27.11 -15.49 -33.94
N CYS A 4 26.85 -14.30 -34.47
CA CYS A 4 26.85 -13.05 -33.74
C CYS A 4 25.55 -12.95 -32.92
N HIS A 5 25.64 -13.11 -31.60
CA HIS A 5 24.59 -12.68 -30.68
C HIS A 5 24.84 -11.21 -30.31
N HIS A 6 24.09 -10.30 -30.93
CA HIS A 6 23.93 -8.92 -30.48
C HIS A 6 22.51 -8.79 -29.92
N HIS A 7 22.38 -8.60 -28.60
CA HIS A 7 21.19 -8.00 -28.01
C HIS A 7 21.59 -6.62 -27.52
N HIS A 8 21.33 -5.61 -28.35
CA HIS A 8 21.15 -4.24 -27.89
C HIS A 8 19.66 -4.09 -27.56
N HIS A 9 19.34 -3.68 -26.34
CA HIS A 9 18.13 -2.93 -26.06
C HIS A 9 18.59 -1.74 -25.21
N ASP A 10 18.90 -0.66 -25.92
CA ASP A 10 18.94 0.70 -25.39
C ASP A 10 17.51 1.27 -25.44
N ASP A 11 17.20 2.04 -24.41
CA ASP A 11 16.27 3.19 -24.29
C ASP A 11 14.77 2.97 -24.62
N ASP A 12 13.85 3.22 -23.68
CA ASP A 12 13.32 4.53 -23.18
C ASP A 12 12.07 4.95 -23.99
N ASP A 13 11.24 5.83 -23.41
CA ASP A 13 9.87 6.27 -23.80
C ASP A 13 8.72 5.31 -23.42
N ASP A 14 7.85 5.61 -22.45
CA ASP A 14 6.81 6.67 -22.38
C ASP A 14 5.59 6.34 -23.27
N ASP A 15 4.43 6.86 -22.85
CA ASP A 15 3.11 6.81 -23.48
C ASP A 15 2.14 5.63 -23.19
N GLU A 16 1.11 6.00 -22.41
CA GLU A 16 -0.33 5.84 -22.67
C GLU A 16 -0.80 4.89 -23.80
N HIS A 17 -1.79 4.03 -23.52
CA HIS A 17 -3.10 3.97 -24.21
C HIS A 17 -3.85 2.63 -23.99
N GLU A 18 -4.94 2.71 -23.25
CA GLU A 18 -6.31 2.35 -23.66
C GLU A 18 -6.54 1.33 -24.83
N HIS A 19 -7.19 0.21 -24.46
CA HIS A 19 -8.40 -0.37 -25.09
C HIS A 19 -8.36 -1.20 -26.42
N HIS A 20 -8.92 -2.42 -26.27
CA HIS A 20 -9.66 -3.29 -27.23
C HIS A 20 -8.96 -3.97 -28.41
N HIS A 21 -8.94 -5.32 -28.39
CA HIS A 21 -9.22 -6.15 -29.59
C HIS A 21 -9.90 -7.49 -29.22
N HIS A 22 -11.18 -7.61 -29.58
CA HIS A 22 -11.80 -8.89 -29.93
C HIS A 22 -11.12 -9.44 -31.19
N HIS A 23 -10.98 -10.76 -31.33
CA HIS A 23 -11.13 -11.58 -32.56
C HIS A 23 -10.53 -12.97 -32.29
N HIS A 24 -11.39 -13.99 -32.16
CA HIS A 24 -11.04 -15.37 -32.53
C HIS A 24 -11.83 -15.65 -33.80
N ASP A 25 -11.16 -15.58 -34.94
CA ASP A 25 -11.58 -16.19 -36.19
C ASP A 25 -11.00 -17.61 -36.20
N ASP A 26 -11.86 -18.62 -36.30
CA ASP A 26 -11.53 -19.90 -36.93
C ASP A 26 -12.69 -20.23 -37.87
N ASP A 27 -12.38 -20.10 -39.15
CA ASP A 27 -13.24 -20.42 -40.29
C ASP A 27 -13.17 -21.93 -40.61
N ASP A 28 -14.28 -22.39 -41.20
CA ASP A 28 -14.42 -23.45 -42.21
C ASP A 28 -14.58 -24.95 -41.83
N ASP A 29 -15.82 -25.39 -42.06
CA ASP A 29 -16.27 -26.37 -43.08
C ASP A 29 -16.63 -27.83 -42.69
N ASP A 30 -17.76 -28.24 -43.29
CA ASP A 30 -18.44 -29.54 -43.53
C ASP A 30 -17.95 -30.83 -42.84
N ASP A 31 -18.88 -31.59 -42.23
CA ASP A 31 -19.42 -32.82 -42.84
C ASP A 31 -20.38 -33.58 -41.89
N GLU A 32 -21.33 -34.28 -42.51
CA GLU A 32 -22.40 -35.10 -41.94
C GLU A 32 -21.97 -36.08 -40.83
N HIS A 33 -22.84 -36.33 -39.84
CA HIS A 33 -23.30 -37.70 -39.52
C HIS A 33 -24.43 -37.72 -38.48
N GLU A 34 -25.56 -38.25 -38.93
CA GLU A 34 -26.70 -38.71 -38.15
C GLU A 34 -26.28 -39.73 -37.08
N CYS A 35 -26.70 -39.54 -35.84
CA CYS A 35 -27.02 -40.64 -34.92
C CYS A 35 -28.10 -40.20 -33.95
N CYS A 36 -29.34 -40.59 -34.26
CA CYS A 36 -30.49 -40.60 -33.38
C CYS A 36 -30.16 -41.33 -32.06
N HIS A 37 -30.56 -40.79 -30.91
CA HIS A 37 -31.19 -41.56 -29.82
C HIS A 37 -31.98 -40.61 -28.90
N HIS A 38 -33.30 -40.72 -28.97
CA HIS A 38 -34.26 -40.20 -28.00
C HIS A 38 -34.14 -40.97 -26.67
N HIS A 39 -34.38 -40.32 -25.52
CA HIS A 39 -35.55 -40.54 -24.63
C HIS A 39 -35.35 -39.93 -23.22
N HIS A 40 -36.49 -39.52 -22.67
CA HIS A 40 -36.76 -38.93 -21.36
C HIS A 40 -36.54 -39.85 -20.15
N ASP A 41 -36.32 -39.16 -19.02
CA ASP A 41 -36.76 -39.42 -17.64
C ASP A 41 -36.08 -40.48 -16.75
N ASP A 42 -35.96 -39.99 -15.51
CA ASP A 42 -35.87 -40.62 -14.20
C ASP A 42 -34.51 -40.87 -13.53
N ASP A 43 -34.57 -40.50 -12.24
CA ASP A 43 -33.75 -40.82 -11.09
C ASP A 43 -32.49 -39.97 -10.79
N ASP A 44 -32.74 -38.98 -9.92
CA ASP A 44 -32.28 -39.04 -8.52
C ASP A 44 -30.75 -39.11 -8.32
N ASP A 45 -30.10 -37.95 -8.34
CA ASP A 45 -29.16 -37.54 -7.29
C ASP A 45 -28.81 -36.05 -7.47
N ASP A 46 -29.66 -35.18 -6.93
CA ASP A 46 -29.38 -33.74 -6.79
C ASP A 46 -28.35 -33.54 -5.63
N GLU A 47 -27.16 -34.14 -5.76
CA GLU A 47 -25.99 -33.89 -4.90
C GLU A 47 -25.08 -32.84 -5.53
N HIS A 48 -25.60 -31.66 -5.83
CA HIS A 48 -24.75 -30.51 -6.05
C HIS A 48 -25.25 -29.32 -5.24
N GLU A 49 -24.86 -29.36 -3.96
CA GLU A 49 -24.70 -28.18 -3.10
C GLU A 49 -23.70 -27.20 -3.74
N HIS A 50 -24.08 -26.56 -4.84
CA HIS A 50 -23.46 -25.31 -5.28
C HIS A 50 -24.03 -24.19 -4.43
N HIS A 51 -23.75 -24.27 -3.13
CA HIS A 51 -23.59 -23.06 -2.36
C HIS A 51 -22.48 -22.27 -3.05
N HIS A 52 -22.87 -21.33 -3.90
CA HIS A 52 -22.08 -20.15 -4.20
C HIS A 52 -21.94 -19.35 -2.89
N HIS A 53 -21.17 -19.90 -1.95
CA HIS A 53 -20.57 -19.11 -0.91
C HIS A 53 -19.77 -18.07 -1.65
N HIS A 54 -20.26 -16.84 -1.55
CA HIS A 54 -19.51 -15.63 -1.71
C HIS A 54 -18.18 -15.77 -0.96
N HIS A 55 -17.18 -16.36 -1.60
CA HIS A 55 -15.81 -15.93 -1.41
C HIS A 55 -15.72 -14.61 -2.16
N GLY A 56 -16.43 -13.60 -1.63
CA GLY A 56 -15.91 -12.27 -1.67
C GLY A 56 -14.47 -12.45 -1.22
N HIS A 57 -13.55 -12.18 -2.14
CA HIS A 57 -12.17 -12.03 -1.81
C HIS A 57 -12.16 -10.91 -0.78
N HIS A 58 -12.30 -11.30 0.49
CA HIS A 58 -12.01 -10.44 1.61
C HIS A 58 -10.57 -10.05 1.32
N HIS A 59 -10.41 -8.82 0.87
CA HIS A 59 -9.17 -8.10 1.05
C HIS A 59 -8.91 -8.12 2.56
N HIS A 60 -8.35 -9.21 3.07
CA HIS A 60 -7.52 -9.21 4.26
C HIS A 60 -6.22 -8.47 3.88
N ALA A 61 -6.36 -7.21 3.46
CA ALA A 61 -5.55 -6.17 4.04
C ALA A 61 -6.12 -5.96 5.45
N ASP A 62 -6.01 -6.98 6.31
CA ASP A 62 -6.06 -6.75 7.75
C ASP A 62 -5.07 -5.64 8.00
N GLU A 63 -5.49 -4.67 8.79
CA GLU A 63 -4.78 -3.45 9.11
C GLU A 63 -3.43 -3.77 9.80
N ILE A 64 -2.43 -4.26 9.05
CA ILE A 64 -1.09 -4.58 9.57
C ILE A 64 -0.42 -3.30 10.09
N PHE A 65 -0.85 -2.15 9.57
CA PHE A 65 -0.30 -0.85 9.88
C PHE A 65 -1.38 0.11 10.38
N ALA A 66 -1.14 0.68 11.56
CA ALA A 66 -1.90 1.77 12.13
C ALA A 66 -1.23 3.12 11.80
N SER A 67 -2.03 4.16 11.62
CA SER A 67 -1.55 5.53 11.48
C SER A 67 -2.10 6.40 12.62
N VAL A 68 -1.21 7.03 13.38
CA VAL A 68 -1.53 7.93 14.48
C VAL A 68 -1.29 9.38 14.05
N GLY A 69 -2.36 10.16 13.98
CA GLY A 69 -2.32 11.61 13.74
C GLY A 69 -2.31 12.40 15.04
N ILE A 70 -1.43 13.39 15.14
CA ILE A 70 -1.28 14.27 16.31
C ILE A 70 -1.22 15.72 15.82
N GLU A 71 -2.07 16.56 16.40
CA GLU A 71 -2.02 18.01 16.23
C GLU A 71 -1.46 18.65 17.49
N THR A 72 -0.53 19.59 17.34
CA THR A 72 0.13 20.23 18.48
C THR A 72 0.46 21.70 18.20
N LEU A 73 0.33 22.53 19.23
CA LEU A 73 0.79 23.92 19.25
C LEU A 73 2.12 24.06 20.02
N HIS A 74 2.65 22.95 20.52
CA HIS A 74 3.90 22.92 21.26
C HIS A 74 5.07 23.27 20.35
N LYS A 75 5.93 24.19 20.81
CA LYS A 75 7.11 24.63 20.08
C LYS A 75 8.31 23.74 20.41
N PHE A 76 9.00 23.23 19.40
CA PHE A 76 10.15 22.36 19.56
C PHE A 76 11.44 22.98 19.01
N THR A 77 12.57 22.47 19.50
CA THR A 77 13.88 22.61 18.85
C THR A 77 14.16 21.43 17.93
N LYS A 78 15.14 21.56 17.03
CA LYS A 78 15.54 20.44 16.15
C LYS A 78 16.11 19.27 16.94
N ASP A 79 16.90 19.56 17.97
CA ASP A 79 17.48 18.55 18.86
C ASP A 79 16.38 17.78 19.60
N GLU A 80 15.39 18.46 20.17
CA GLU A 80 14.24 17.80 20.82
C GLU A 80 13.48 16.88 19.86
N ILE A 81 13.28 17.30 18.60
CA ILE A 81 12.64 16.46 17.59
C ILE A 81 13.52 15.25 17.28
N ALA A 82 14.82 15.42 17.08
CA ALA A 82 15.73 14.30 16.83
C ALA A 82 15.73 13.28 18.00
N GLU A 83 15.72 13.76 19.24
CA GLU A 83 15.63 12.90 20.44
C GLU A 83 14.30 12.13 20.49
N LYS A 84 13.17 12.80 20.20
CA LYS A 84 11.85 12.15 20.15
C LYS A 84 11.78 11.11 19.02
N LEU A 85 12.35 11.40 17.86
CA LEU A 85 12.40 10.45 16.73
C LEU A 85 13.27 9.23 17.06
N ALA A 86 14.40 9.41 17.75
CA ALA A 86 15.21 8.30 18.23
C ALA A 86 14.45 7.45 19.27
N ALA A 87 13.65 8.07 20.14
CA ALA A 87 12.82 7.34 21.10
C ALA A 87 11.76 6.46 20.42
N LEU A 88 11.23 6.88 19.26
CA LEU A 88 10.26 6.09 18.48
C LEU A 88 10.84 4.77 17.92
N GLU A 89 12.16 4.59 17.88
CA GLU A 89 12.76 3.31 17.50
C GLU A 89 12.60 2.21 18.57
N ASP A 90 12.18 2.56 19.79
CA ASP A 90 11.86 1.61 20.85
C ASP A 90 10.52 0.92 20.57
N SER A 91 10.60 -0.26 19.94
CA SER A 91 9.42 -1.06 19.58
C SER A 91 8.65 -1.58 20.79
N GLU A 92 9.29 -1.74 21.95
CA GLU A 92 8.61 -2.19 23.17
C GLU A 92 7.74 -1.07 23.74
N LYS A 93 8.15 0.19 23.60
CA LYS A 93 7.43 1.34 24.13
C LYS A 93 6.44 1.97 23.17
N TYR A 94 6.72 1.97 21.87
CA TYR A 94 5.92 2.69 20.86
C TYR A 94 5.32 1.82 19.76
N GLY A 95 5.73 0.55 19.67
CA GLY A 95 5.39 -0.33 18.56
C GLY A 95 6.41 -0.24 17.41
N VAL A 96 6.23 -1.05 16.38
CA VAL A 96 7.16 -1.08 15.24
C VAL A 96 6.87 0.09 14.31
N ILE A 97 7.59 1.20 14.49
CA ILE A 97 7.40 2.40 13.66
C ILE A 97 8.09 2.21 12.31
N LEU A 98 7.33 2.41 11.23
CA LEU A 98 7.83 2.35 9.85
C LEU A 98 8.14 3.73 9.29
N ARG A 99 7.36 4.74 9.69
CA ARG A 99 7.60 6.12 9.30
C ARG A 99 6.97 7.10 10.28
N ALA A 100 7.68 8.15 10.61
CA ALA A 100 7.13 9.29 11.33
C ALA A 100 7.42 10.56 10.54
N LYS A 101 6.38 11.33 10.22
CA LYS A 101 6.51 12.63 9.57
C LYS A 101 5.83 13.69 10.37
N GLY A 102 6.35 14.91 10.31
CA GLY A 102 5.63 16.03 10.87
C GLY A 102 6.16 17.37 10.43
N ILE A 103 5.31 18.36 10.64
CA ILE A 103 5.58 19.78 10.51
C ILE A 103 5.19 20.37 11.85
N VAL A 104 6.14 20.86 12.63
CA VAL A 104 5.90 21.36 14.00
C VAL A 104 6.45 22.76 14.18
N PRO A 105 5.82 23.61 15.00
CA PRO A 105 6.32 24.96 15.19
C PRO A 105 7.65 24.92 15.95
N SER A 106 8.57 25.78 15.55
CA SER A 106 9.87 25.94 16.20
C SER A 106 9.84 27.04 17.26
N VAL A 107 10.77 26.98 18.21
CA VAL A 107 11.05 28.10 19.11
C VAL A 107 11.57 29.35 18.37
N SER A 108 12.15 29.18 17.18
CA SER A 108 12.75 30.26 16.37
C SER A 108 11.76 30.97 15.41
N GLU A 109 10.45 30.89 15.67
CA GLU A 109 9.38 31.44 14.82
C GLU A 109 9.30 30.86 13.38
N SER A 110 10.05 29.79 13.11
CA SER A 110 9.96 28.95 11.92
C SER A 110 9.20 27.65 12.20
N PHE A 111 9.13 26.74 11.23
CA PHE A 111 8.64 25.38 11.42
C PHE A 111 9.76 24.38 11.16
N ILE A 112 9.69 23.25 11.86
CA ILE A 112 10.58 22.10 11.66
C ILE A 112 9.80 21.05 10.91
N HIS A 113 10.34 20.63 9.77
CA HIS A 113 9.83 19.48 9.03
C HIS A 113 10.72 18.29 9.36
N PHE A 114 10.13 17.15 9.63
CA PHE A 114 10.86 15.91 9.84
C PHE A 114 10.24 14.74 9.09
N ASP A 115 11.09 13.79 8.71
CA ASP A 115 10.75 12.52 8.11
C ASP A 115 11.73 11.47 8.65
N MET A 116 11.22 10.52 9.40
CA MET A 116 11.97 9.44 10.00
C MET A 116 11.46 8.12 9.45
N VAL A 117 12.39 7.27 9.02
CA VAL A 117 12.20 5.85 8.72
C VAL A 117 13.25 5.06 9.52
N PRO A 118 13.07 3.75 9.77
CA PRO A 118 14.07 2.96 10.48
C PRO A 118 15.48 3.14 9.91
N GLY A 119 16.43 3.57 10.75
CA GLY A 119 17.81 3.81 10.37
C GLY A 119 18.11 5.13 9.62
N GLN A 120 17.11 5.95 9.31
CA GLN A 120 17.32 7.27 8.68
C GLN A 120 16.36 8.33 9.22
N THR A 121 16.92 9.44 9.68
CA THR A 121 16.16 10.61 10.15
C THR A 121 16.56 11.86 9.38
N ASP A 122 15.58 12.57 8.83
CA ASP A 122 15.73 13.88 8.19
C ASP A 122 15.01 14.95 9.02
N VAL A 123 15.73 15.99 9.43
CA VAL A 123 15.17 17.13 10.17
C VAL A 123 15.65 18.42 9.51
N ARG A 124 14.70 19.23 9.04
CA ARG A 124 14.97 20.44 8.25
C ARG A 124 14.08 21.59 8.68
N ASP A 125 14.53 22.81 8.39
CA ASP A 125 13.65 23.98 8.50
C ASP A 125 12.63 23.97 7.35
N GLY A 126 11.41 24.39 7.65
CA GLY A 126 10.34 24.49 6.66
C GLY A 126 9.56 25.79 6.77
N SER A 127 8.65 25.95 5.81
CA SER A 127 7.77 27.12 5.70
C SER A 127 6.75 27.17 6.84
N SER A 128 6.25 28.37 7.14
CA SER A 128 5.25 28.56 8.19
C SER A 128 3.94 27.82 7.89
N ASP A 129 3.45 27.03 8.85
CA ASP A 129 2.09 26.47 8.88
C ASP A 129 1.27 27.15 10.00
N VAL A 130 -0.01 26.81 10.15
CA VAL A 130 -0.90 27.37 11.19
C VAL A 130 -0.84 26.54 12.47
N ILE A 131 -0.68 25.21 12.34
CA ILE A 131 -0.66 24.26 13.46
C ILE A 131 0.34 23.14 13.17
N GLY A 132 0.97 22.63 14.23
CA GLY A 132 1.85 21.48 14.12
C GLY A 132 1.06 20.20 13.86
N ARG A 133 1.48 19.39 12.89
CA ARG A 133 0.85 18.12 12.51
C ARG A 133 1.90 17.03 12.39
N ILE A 134 1.64 15.90 13.03
CA ILE A 134 2.52 14.73 13.06
C ILE A 134 1.69 13.52 12.66
N CYS A 135 2.26 12.66 11.82
CA CYS A 135 1.70 11.38 11.41
C CYS A 135 2.75 10.29 11.64
N VAL A 136 2.40 9.29 12.43
CA VAL A 136 3.25 8.13 12.74
C VAL A 136 2.56 6.88 12.22
N ILE A 137 3.27 6.09 11.41
CA ILE A 137 2.75 4.88 10.77
C ILE A 137 3.63 3.70 11.18
N GLY A 138 3.01 2.60 11.58
CA GLY A 138 3.71 1.40 12.03
C GLY A 138 2.79 0.24 12.36
N SER A 139 3.33 -0.86 12.86
CA SER A 139 2.56 -2.01 13.37
C SER A 139 2.53 -2.01 14.89
N ASP A 140 1.37 -2.34 15.48
CA ASP A 140 1.14 -2.33 16.94
C ASP A 140 1.50 -0.98 17.60
N VAL A 141 1.20 0.12 16.91
CA VAL A 141 1.57 1.47 17.38
C VAL A 141 0.79 1.82 18.64
N LYS A 142 1.52 2.17 19.70
CA LYS A 142 0.91 2.59 20.98
C LYS A 142 0.52 4.06 20.92
N GLU A 143 -0.66 4.33 20.37
CA GLU A 143 -1.20 5.68 20.10
C GLU A 143 -1.05 6.64 21.30
N ASP A 144 -1.44 6.22 22.50
CA ASP A 144 -1.35 7.06 23.69
C ASP A 144 0.10 7.45 24.04
N ALA A 145 1.03 6.49 23.98
CA ALA A 145 2.45 6.74 24.25
C ALA A 145 3.07 7.68 23.20
N VAL A 146 2.71 7.50 21.92
CA VAL A 146 3.16 8.39 20.84
C VAL A 146 2.57 9.79 21.03
N ARG A 147 1.30 9.92 21.41
CA ARG A 147 0.68 11.21 21.73
C ARG A 147 1.36 11.92 22.89
N GLU A 148 1.63 11.20 23.98
CA GLU A 148 2.34 11.76 25.15
C GLU A 148 3.76 12.21 24.81
N LEU A 149 4.44 11.51 23.89
CA LEU A 149 5.78 11.90 23.45
C LEU A 149 5.79 13.29 22.77
N PHE A 150 4.71 13.67 22.06
CA PHE A 150 4.61 14.93 21.30
C PHE A 150 3.64 15.97 21.89
N ALA A 151 3.12 15.71 23.09
CA ALA A 151 2.28 16.64 23.84
C ALA A 151 3.02 17.92 24.26
#